data_AF-A0A8S3URX6-F1
#
_entry.id   AF-A0A8S3URX6-F1
#
_cell.length_a   1.000
_cell.length_b   1.000
_cell.length_c   1.000
_cell.angle_alpha   90.00
_cell.angle_beta   90.00
_cell.angle_gamma   90.00
#
_symmetry.space_group_name_H-M   'P 1'
#
loop_
_entity.id
_entity.type
_entity.pdbx_description
1 polymer ?
#
loop_
_entity_poly.entity_id
_entity_poly.type
_entity_poly.pdbx_seq_one_letter_code
_entity_poly.pdbx_strand_id
1 'polypeptide(L)'
;MALPTTPRYWTTRKNIYEQAIVRHRDHNDQFKERWGTAVNYFQKSDMEAKKQSNWGSEQSMRSSMDKYKAIQDKDEKIERLKKRRLKLGQMLREERNSWEAELKGFSRDNYSRLEDMKERTDTLRSAREEKRKQLAEEKLYEYWKLNNPDLRKIESEQLKDHVVGKWSGQVEEKEQKLDQERREKEKFEKQMEEERLQALASERQKEEEKLREEIRIKDIVQEQMYELKEREHEARMLKREQDQLLKEQWELENMEEERKEREVQRKQREVGKMLLRQHKTQMMAKSRRILEELEQDRQILEAMAEQEQEDEKVQTARKETARADAAWMKQVIEDQIKLEKAREAELDMLYQEEAARMWHKREAEWEKERAARARLMHEVMDDRQRQLEDRMEQNRIDQEESLKQRELLIREMEIAQQMTHREKEETEAQKEALKLNLKEQVTARREQDERAKQRDALEFNEDQKGDEEYDDFLRQETERMRLKGFTPRQHGRKQAWS
;
A
#
# COMPACT_ATOMS: atom_id res chain seq x y z
N MET A 1 56.24 98.18 -163.02
CA MET A 1 57.64 98.69 -162.97
C MET A 1 58.21 98.24 -161.64
N ALA A 2 59.34 97.54 -161.55
CA ALA A 2 60.68 97.78 -162.13
C ALA A 2 61.32 99.09 -161.64
N LEU A 3 62.48 99.00 -160.93
CA LEU A 3 63.68 99.89 -160.90
C LEU A 3 64.67 99.45 -159.75
N PRO A 4 66.00 99.77 -159.76
CA PRO A 4 67.20 98.86 -159.78
C PRO A 4 68.15 98.84 -158.52
N THR A 5 69.26 98.04 -158.50
CA THR A 5 70.48 98.50 -157.78
C THR A 5 70.81 99.89 -158.36
N THR A 6 71.00 100.94 -157.57
CA THR A 6 72.38 101.44 -157.49
C THR A 6 73.09 100.74 -156.35
N PRO A 7 74.41 100.57 -156.46
CA PRO A 7 75.28 100.33 -155.33
C PRO A 7 75.13 101.43 -154.28
N ARG A 8 74.97 101.02 -153.03
CA ARG A 8 76.03 101.06 -152.01
C ARG A 8 75.50 100.48 -150.69
N TYR A 9 76.28 99.94 -149.74
CA TYR A 9 77.62 100.26 -149.22
C TYR A 9 77.82 101.69 -148.69
N TRP A 10 77.11 102.04 -147.59
CA TRP A 10 77.67 101.89 -146.23
C TRP A 10 76.57 101.99 -145.15
N THR A 11 76.56 100.94 -144.33
CA THR A 11 76.29 100.95 -142.89
C THR A 11 74.97 101.60 -142.41
N THR A 12 73.83 100.93 -142.68
CA THR A 12 72.49 101.32 -142.16
C THR A 12 71.90 100.44 -141.06
N ARG A 13 72.45 99.28 -140.72
CA ARG A 13 71.76 98.37 -139.78
C ARG A 13 71.64 98.83 -138.31
N LYS A 14 71.83 100.11 -137.96
CA LYS A 14 71.81 100.56 -136.55
C LYS A 14 70.81 101.65 -136.13
N ASN A 15 70.24 102.50 -137.00
CA ASN A 15 69.66 103.78 -136.53
C ASN A 15 68.15 103.84 -136.20
N ILE A 16 67.34 102.82 -136.51
CA ILE A 16 65.87 102.91 -136.35
C ILE A 16 65.40 102.68 -134.89
N TYR A 17 66.17 101.97 -134.06
CA TYR A 17 65.72 101.60 -132.72
C TYR A 17 65.83 102.72 -131.67
N GLU A 18 66.71 103.70 -131.88
CA GLU A 18 66.76 104.91 -131.04
C GLU A 18 65.64 105.90 -131.38
N GLN A 19 65.05 105.81 -132.57
CA GLN A 19 63.90 106.61 -133.03
C GLN A 19 62.68 106.57 -132.07
N ALA A 20 62.55 105.63 -131.14
CA ALA A 20 61.27 105.40 -130.46
C ALA A 20 61.24 105.71 -128.95
N ILE A 21 62.33 105.48 -128.21
CA ILE A 21 62.27 105.50 -126.73
C ILE A 21 62.33 106.93 -126.17
N VAL A 22 63.23 107.78 -126.68
CA VAL A 22 63.44 109.14 -126.14
C VAL A 22 62.19 110.00 -126.34
N ARG A 23 61.59 109.96 -127.53
CA ARG A 23 60.39 110.76 -127.85
C ARG A 23 59.16 110.40 -127.00
N HIS A 24 59.01 109.13 -126.60
CA HIS A 24 57.84 108.74 -125.81
C HIS A 24 57.98 109.12 -124.31
N ARG A 25 59.20 109.20 -123.77
CA ARG A 25 59.41 109.65 -122.38
C ARG A 25 59.26 111.16 -122.24
N ASP A 26 59.88 111.93 -123.13
CA ASP A 26 59.86 113.39 -123.04
C ASP A 26 58.45 113.97 -123.20
N HIS A 27 57.62 113.39 -124.06
CA HIS A 27 56.24 113.85 -124.25
C HIS A 27 55.36 113.59 -123.01
N ASN A 28 55.57 112.48 -122.30
CA ASN A 28 54.72 112.11 -121.15
C ASN A 28 55.07 112.89 -119.87
N ASP A 29 56.34 113.17 -119.62
CA ASP A 29 56.73 113.93 -118.41
C ASP A 29 56.32 115.41 -118.53
N GLN A 30 56.40 116.01 -119.73
CA GLN A 30 55.91 117.37 -119.96
C GLN A 30 54.39 117.49 -119.84
N PHE A 31 53.63 116.44 -120.21
CA PHE A 31 52.18 116.43 -120.06
C PHE A 31 51.75 116.46 -118.58
N LYS A 32 52.50 115.79 -117.68
CA LYS A 32 52.14 115.70 -116.25
C LYS A 32 52.44 116.96 -115.45
N GLU A 33 53.59 117.61 -115.65
CA GLU A 33 53.92 118.83 -114.90
C GLU A 33 52.92 119.96 -115.20
N ARG A 34 52.60 120.18 -116.49
CA ARG A 34 51.70 121.27 -116.90
C ARG A 34 50.27 121.08 -116.35
N TRP A 35 49.77 119.84 -116.28
CA TRP A 35 48.48 119.55 -115.67
C TRP A 35 48.50 119.64 -114.14
N GLY A 36 49.59 119.22 -113.49
CA GLY A 36 49.73 119.33 -112.03
C GLY A 36 49.74 120.77 -111.52
N THR A 37 50.45 121.67 -112.22
CA THR A 37 50.52 123.08 -111.84
C THR A 37 49.21 123.82 -112.04
N ALA A 38 48.50 123.56 -113.14
CA ALA A 38 47.25 124.24 -113.45
C ALA A 38 46.12 123.87 -112.47
N VAL A 39 45.99 122.58 -112.13
CA VAL A 39 44.85 122.10 -111.31
C VAL A 39 44.97 122.57 -109.85
N ASN A 40 46.17 122.55 -109.27
CA ASN A 40 46.39 122.99 -107.90
C ASN A 40 46.08 124.49 -107.69
N TYR A 41 46.28 125.31 -108.72
CA TYR A 41 45.95 126.74 -108.66
C TYR A 41 44.43 126.97 -108.52
N PHE A 42 43.62 126.32 -109.36
CA PHE A 42 42.16 126.50 -109.31
C PHE A 42 41.53 125.94 -108.04
N GLN A 43 42.04 124.82 -107.49
CA GLN A 43 41.54 124.26 -106.23
C GLN A 43 41.72 125.20 -105.04
N LYS A 44 42.87 125.87 -104.94
CA LYS A 44 43.11 126.84 -103.85
C LYS A 44 42.16 128.03 -103.96
N SER A 45 42.01 128.60 -105.16
CA SER A 45 41.10 129.72 -105.42
C SER A 45 39.65 129.41 -105.05
N ASP A 46 39.14 128.22 -105.40
CA ASP A 46 37.77 127.82 -105.07
C ASP A 46 37.54 127.66 -103.56
N MET A 47 38.53 127.15 -102.84
CA MET A 47 38.45 126.96 -101.38
C MET A 47 38.43 128.29 -100.64
N GLU A 48 39.27 129.24 -101.06
CA GLU A 48 39.33 130.58 -100.47
C GLU A 48 38.01 131.33 -100.69
N ALA A 49 37.47 131.32 -101.92
CA ALA A 49 36.20 131.99 -102.25
C ALA A 49 35.01 131.43 -101.44
N LYS A 50 34.91 130.10 -101.28
CA LYS A 50 33.85 129.46 -100.47
C LYS A 50 33.93 129.84 -98.99
N LYS A 51 35.14 129.92 -98.42
CA LYS A 51 35.31 130.25 -97.00
C LYS A 51 34.97 131.71 -96.70
N GLN A 52 35.37 132.64 -97.56
CA GLN A 52 34.96 134.04 -97.41
C GLN A 52 33.44 134.21 -97.47
N SER A 53 32.76 133.54 -98.41
CA SER A 53 31.29 133.60 -98.50
C SER A 53 30.60 133.06 -97.23
N ASN A 54 31.08 131.95 -96.67
CA ASN A 54 30.50 131.38 -95.45
C ASN A 54 30.69 132.27 -94.22
N TRP A 55 31.85 132.93 -94.09
CA TRP A 55 32.13 133.81 -92.95
C TRP A 55 31.33 135.11 -92.99
N GLY A 56 30.98 135.61 -94.19
CA GLY A 56 30.10 136.76 -94.34
C GLY A 56 28.60 136.43 -94.18
N SER A 57 28.22 135.16 -94.11
CA SER A 57 26.82 134.77 -94.04
C SER A 57 26.20 135.03 -92.66
N GLU A 58 24.96 135.52 -92.65
CA GLU A 58 24.17 135.74 -91.43
C GLU A 58 24.00 134.44 -90.60
N GLN A 59 24.06 133.28 -91.25
CA GLN A 59 23.90 131.97 -90.61
C GLN A 59 25.05 131.61 -89.65
N SER A 60 26.27 132.07 -89.94
CA SER A 60 27.43 131.94 -89.05
C SER A 60 27.20 132.65 -87.71
N MET A 61 26.64 133.86 -87.76
CA MET A 61 26.41 134.67 -86.57
C MET A 61 25.37 134.04 -85.64
N ARG A 62 24.25 133.54 -86.19
CA ARG A 62 23.21 132.86 -85.38
C ARG A 62 23.73 131.60 -84.69
N SER A 63 24.51 130.77 -85.39
CA SER A 63 25.09 129.54 -84.80
C SER A 63 26.02 129.82 -83.61
N SER A 64 26.74 130.95 -83.63
CA SER A 64 27.59 131.35 -82.51
C SER A 64 26.78 131.71 -81.27
N MET A 65 25.65 132.40 -81.43
CA MET A 65 24.79 132.82 -80.31
C MET A 65 24.11 131.63 -79.62
N ASP A 66 23.65 130.63 -80.38
CA ASP A 66 23.01 129.43 -79.80
C ASP A 66 24.00 128.59 -78.98
N LYS A 67 25.27 128.50 -79.40
CA LYS A 67 26.32 127.80 -78.62
C LYS A 67 26.58 128.47 -77.28
N TYR A 68 26.51 129.80 -77.22
CA TYR A 68 26.72 130.53 -75.96
C TYR A 68 25.63 130.21 -74.94
N LYS A 69 24.36 130.16 -75.34
CA LYS A 69 23.25 129.75 -74.46
C LYS A 69 23.42 128.32 -73.94
N ALA A 70 23.83 127.38 -74.79
CA ALA A 70 24.05 125.98 -74.40
C ALA A 70 25.18 125.80 -73.37
N ILE A 71 26.11 126.75 -73.24
CA ILE A 71 27.17 126.73 -72.21
C ILE A 71 26.57 127.09 -70.85
N GLN A 72 25.71 128.10 -70.77
CA GLN A 72 25.10 128.51 -69.50
C GLN A 72 24.28 127.37 -68.85
N ASP A 73 23.49 126.63 -69.64
CA ASP A 73 22.72 125.48 -69.13
C ASP A 73 23.59 124.35 -68.57
N LYS A 74 24.83 124.20 -69.06
CA LYS A 74 25.79 123.20 -68.54
C LYS A 74 26.32 123.61 -67.18
N ASP A 75 26.62 124.90 -66.99
CA ASP A 75 27.16 125.41 -65.74
C ASP A 75 26.16 125.24 -64.57
N GLU A 76 24.87 125.46 -64.82
CA GLU A 76 23.83 125.22 -63.81
C GLU A 76 23.75 123.75 -63.37
N LYS A 77 23.91 122.80 -64.32
CA LYS A 77 23.92 121.36 -64.01
C LYS A 77 25.14 120.98 -63.16
N ILE A 78 26.29 121.58 -63.43
CA ILE A 78 27.53 121.36 -62.65
C ILE A 78 27.33 121.79 -61.20
N GLU A 79 26.70 122.94 -60.95
CA GLU A 79 26.46 123.43 -59.59
C GLU A 79 25.50 122.54 -58.79
N ARG A 80 24.43 122.03 -59.43
CA ARG A 80 23.54 121.03 -58.78
C ARG A 80 24.31 119.76 -58.38
N LEU A 81 25.25 119.33 -59.21
CA LEU A 81 26.07 118.13 -58.97
C LEU A 81 27.08 118.33 -57.83
N LYS A 82 27.71 119.52 -57.74
CA LYS A 82 28.59 119.90 -56.63
C LYS A 82 27.87 119.87 -55.28
N LYS A 83 26.66 120.45 -55.19
CA LYS A 83 25.84 120.42 -53.96
C LYS A 83 25.55 118.99 -53.49
N ARG A 84 25.20 118.10 -54.41
CA ARG A 84 24.93 116.69 -54.09
C ARG A 84 26.19 115.96 -53.60
N ARG A 85 27.36 116.21 -54.21
CA ARG A 85 28.65 115.62 -53.77
C ARG A 85 29.05 116.06 -52.37
N LEU A 86 28.85 117.34 -52.03
CA LEU A 86 29.16 117.85 -50.69
C LEU A 86 28.31 117.16 -49.61
N LYS A 87 27.01 116.98 -49.86
CA LYS A 87 26.11 116.29 -48.91
C LYS A 87 26.51 114.83 -48.71
N LEU A 88 26.86 114.11 -49.76
CA LEU A 88 27.37 112.74 -49.66
C LEU A 88 28.68 112.67 -48.85
N GLY A 89 29.58 113.63 -49.09
CA GLY A 89 30.85 113.69 -48.37
C GLY A 89 30.70 113.96 -46.87
N GLN A 90 29.64 114.64 -46.43
CA GLN A 90 29.33 114.81 -45.01
C GLN A 90 28.88 113.49 -44.37
N MET A 91 27.92 112.79 -44.98
CA MET A 91 27.42 111.51 -44.46
C MET A 91 28.54 110.47 -44.31
N LEU A 92 29.43 110.35 -45.30
CA LEU A 92 30.56 109.41 -45.22
C LEU A 92 31.58 109.75 -44.13
N ARG A 93 31.73 111.03 -43.75
CA ARG A 93 32.61 111.42 -42.63
C ARG A 93 31.99 111.08 -41.30
N GLU A 94 30.68 111.28 -41.15
CA GLU A 94 29.95 110.94 -39.93
C GLU A 94 30.03 109.43 -39.66
N GLU A 95 29.79 108.61 -40.68
CA GLU A 95 29.97 107.15 -40.60
C GLU A 95 31.42 106.79 -40.23
N ARG A 96 32.42 107.39 -40.88
CA ARG A 96 33.82 107.12 -40.55
C ARG A 96 34.14 107.43 -39.08
N ASN A 97 33.63 108.54 -38.57
CA ASN A 97 33.85 108.94 -37.18
C ASN A 97 33.17 107.99 -36.18
N SER A 98 31.98 107.47 -36.49
CA SER A 98 31.33 106.47 -35.62
C SER A 98 32.13 105.16 -35.58
N TRP A 99 32.64 104.69 -36.72
CA TRP A 99 33.49 103.49 -36.76
C TRP A 99 34.81 103.69 -36.01
N GLU A 100 35.45 104.86 -36.12
CA GLU A 100 36.67 105.17 -35.37
C GLU A 100 36.42 105.24 -33.85
N ALA A 101 35.24 105.68 -33.41
CA ALA A 101 34.87 105.69 -32.00
C ALA A 101 34.63 104.27 -31.46
N GLU A 102 33.94 103.41 -32.21
CA GLU A 102 33.74 102.00 -31.84
C GLU A 102 35.07 101.26 -31.72
N LEU A 103 35.97 101.42 -32.70
CA LEU A 103 37.31 100.81 -32.66
C LEU A 103 38.14 101.24 -31.45
N LYS A 104 38.05 102.52 -31.05
CA LYS A 104 38.70 103.01 -29.82
C LYS A 104 38.04 102.43 -28.55
N GLY A 105 36.72 102.21 -28.55
CA GLY A 105 35.99 101.61 -27.44
C GLY A 105 36.28 100.12 -27.21
N PHE A 106 36.66 99.37 -28.24
CA PHE A 106 37.00 97.94 -28.13
C PHE A 106 38.43 97.66 -27.62
N SER A 107 39.31 98.66 -27.58
CA SER A 107 40.65 98.52 -27.00
C SER A 107 40.58 98.59 -25.48
N ARG A 108 40.27 97.46 -24.82
CA ARG A 108 40.46 97.31 -23.37
C ARG A 108 41.92 97.60 -23.01
N ASP A 109 42.13 98.36 -21.94
CA ASP A 109 43.47 98.65 -21.44
C ASP A 109 44.17 97.35 -21.03
N ASN A 110 45.37 97.10 -21.57
CA ASN A 110 46.08 95.82 -21.42
C ASN A 110 46.39 95.54 -19.94
N TYR A 111 46.45 96.59 -19.12
CA TYR A 111 46.67 96.55 -17.68
C TYR A 111 45.50 95.92 -16.91
N SER A 112 44.25 96.31 -17.21
CA SER A 112 43.05 95.76 -16.55
C SER A 112 42.85 94.27 -16.81
N ARG A 113 43.22 93.78 -18.02
CA ARG A 113 43.18 92.35 -18.34
C ARG A 113 44.20 91.53 -17.55
N LEU A 114 45.39 92.09 -17.27
CA LEU A 114 46.42 91.43 -16.48
C LEU A 114 46.05 91.39 -14.99
N GLU A 115 45.39 92.45 -14.49
CA GLU A 115 44.93 92.54 -13.11
C GLU A 115 43.81 91.51 -12.82
N ASP A 116 42.80 91.39 -13.70
CA ASP A 116 41.76 90.35 -13.62
C ASP A 116 42.35 88.92 -13.61
N MET A 117 43.38 88.68 -14.43
CA MET A 117 44.07 87.39 -14.46
C MET A 117 44.85 87.12 -13.18
N LYS A 118 45.49 88.16 -12.61
CA LYS A 118 46.21 88.07 -11.34
C LYS A 118 45.26 87.77 -10.19
N GLU A 119 44.14 88.48 -10.08
CA GLU A 119 43.12 88.25 -9.06
C GLU A 119 42.51 86.83 -9.16
N ARG A 120 42.27 86.33 -10.38
CA ARG A 120 41.84 84.94 -10.60
C ARG A 120 42.90 83.94 -10.16
N THR A 121 44.18 84.20 -10.42
CA THR A 121 45.26 83.31 -9.95
C THR A 121 45.43 83.35 -8.44
N ASP A 122 45.30 84.53 -7.83
CA ASP A 122 45.43 84.71 -6.38
C ASP A 122 44.25 84.08 -5.63
N THR A 123 43.02 84.17 -6.17
CA THR A 123 41.84 83.48 -5.60
C THR A 123 41.92 81.96 -5.75
N LEU A 124 42.42 81.44 -6.88
CA LEU A 124 42.67 80.00 -7.04
C LEU A 124 43.80 79.52 -6.12
N ARG A 125 44.81 80.36 -5.89
CA ARG A 125 45.90 80.06 -4.96
C ARG A 125 45.41 80.05 -3.52
N SER A 126 44.64 81.04 -3.08
CA SER A 126 44.07 81.07 -1.73
C SER A 126 43.15 79.88 -1.48
N ALA A 127 42.25 79.54 -2.41
CA ALA A 127 41.37 78.38 -2.28
C ALA A 127 42.14 77.04 -2.21
N ARG A 128 43.26 76.91 -2.95
CA ARG A 128 44.14 75.74 -2.85
C ARG A 128 44.88 75.70 -1.50
N GLU A 129 45.33 76.85 -1.01
CA GLU A 129 45.99 76.96 0.29
C GLU A 129 45.02 76.69 1.44
N GLU A 130 43.77 77.14 1.36
CA GLU A 130 42.70 76.83 2.33
C GLU A 130 42.38 75.34 2.37
N LYS A 131 42.17 74.69 1.20
CA LYS A 131 41.96 73.24 1.14
C LYS A 131 43.15 72.46 1.70
N ARG A 132 44.38 72.92 1.44
CA ARG A 132 45.59 72.31 2.03
C ARG A 132 45.60 72.46 3.55
N LYS A 133 45.22 73.62 4.07
CA LYS A 133 45.12 73.86 5.52
C LYS A 133 44.05 72.97 6.17
N GLN A 134 42.85 72.88 5.58
CA GLN A 134 41.78 72.01 6.08
C GLN A 134 42.20 70.54 6.09
N LEU A 135 42.81 70.05 5.01
CA LEU A 135 43.34 68.68 4.97
C LEU A 135 44.45 68.46 6.01
N ALA A 136 45.31 69.45 6.21
CA ALA A 136 46.34 69.38 7.25
C ALA A 136 45.71 69.35 8.65
N GLU A 137 44.69 70.16 8.92
CA GLU A 137 43.94 70.19 10.19
C GLU A 137 43.21 68.87 10.44
N GLU A 138 42.52 68.31 9.45
CA GLU A 138 41.87 66.99 9.54
C GLU A 138 42.88 65.89 9.83
N LYS A 139 44.01 65.87 9.09
CA LYS A 139 45.06 64.87 9.31
C LYS A 139 45.73 65.02 10.66
N LEU A 140 45.95 66.25 11.12
CA LEU A 140 46.46 66.53 12.47
C LEU A 140 45.46 66.08 13.54
N TYR A 141 44.16 66.28 13.32
CA TYR A 141 43.11 65.82 14.21
C TYR A 141 43.02 64.30 14.27
N GLU A 142 43.04 63.61 13.13
CA GLU A 142 43.10 62.14 13.04
C GLU A 142 44.35 61.61 13.74
N TYR A 143 45.51 62.23 13.51
CA TYR A 143 46.76 61.85 14.15
C TYR A 143 46.72 62.07 15.67
N TRP A 144 46.15 63.19 16.13
CA TRP A 144 45.91 63.44 17.55
C TRP A 144 44.97 62.41 18.15
N LYS A 145 43.84 62.10 17.48
CA LYS A 145 42.85 61.12 17.92
C LYS A 145 43.48 59.73 18.13
N LEU A 146 44.25 59.26 17.14
CA LEU A 146 44.91 57.95 17.17
C LEU A 146 46.00 57.85 18.23
N ASN A 147 46.74 58.94 18.47
CA ASN A 147 47.87 58.94 19.40
C ASN A 147 47.51 59.35 20.83
N ASN A 148 46.33 59.96 21.04
CA ASN A 148 45.88 60.34 22.37
C ASN A 148 45.68 59.08 23.23
N PRO A 149 46.40 58.94 24.36
CA PRO A 149 46.31 57.76 25.21
C PRO A 149 44.94 57.62 25.88
N ASP A 150 44.23 58.71 26.16
CA ASP A 150 42.94 58.66 26.85
C ASP A 150 41.80 58.21 25.93
N LEU A 151 41.82 58.62 24.66
CA LEU A 151 40.88 58.12 23.65
C LEU A 151 41.09 56.62 23.37
N ARG A 152 42.35 56.14 23.32
CA ARG A 152 42.65 54.71 23.19
C ARG A 152 42.16 53.87 24.37
N LYS A 153 42.22 54.42 25.59
CA LYS A 153 41.66 53.76 26.78
C LYS A 153 40.14 53.64 26.66
N ILE A 154 39.45 54.72 26.29
CA ILE A 154 37.99 54.72 26.11
C ILE A 154 37.56 53.74 25.01
N GLU A 155 38.24 53.72 23.86
CA GLU A 155 37.95 52.74 22.79
C GLU A 155 38.17 51.30 23.26
N SER A 156 39.21 51.07 24.08
CA SER A 156 39.48 49.75 24.68
C SER A 156 38.42 49.34 25.72
N GLU A 157 37.92 50.29 26.52
CA GLU A 157 36.84 50.07 27.48
C GLU A 157 35.52 49.77 26.76
N GLN A 158 35.16 50.55 25.74
CA GLN A 158 33.98 50.29 24.92
C GLN A 158 34.05 48.93 24.21
N LEU A 159 35.23 48.53 23.71
CA LEU A 159 35.43 47.21 23.14
C LEU A 159 35.26 46.11 24.19
N LYS A 160 35.80 46.29 25.40
CA LYS A 160 35.63 45.34 26.51
C LYS A 160 34.16 45.21 26.90
N ASP A 161 33.45 46.33 27.07
CA ASP A 161 32.02 46.34 27.40
C ASP A 161 31.19 45.65 26.31
N HIS A 162 31.53 45.88 25.03
CA HIS A 162 30.89 45.18 23.91
C HIS A 162 31.14 43.66 23.97
N VAL A 163 32.38 43.22 24.19
CA VAL A 163 32.72 41.80 24.30
C VAL A 163 32.03 41.17 25.51
N VAL A 164 32.03 41.83 26.67
CA VAL A 164 31.35 41.37 27.88
C VAL A 164 29.85 41.25 27.64
N GLY A 165 29.22 42.25 27.00
CA GLY A 165 27.80 42.20 26.64
C GLY A 165 27.45 41.11 25.62
N LYS A 166 28.35 40.82 24.67
CA LYS A 166 28.19 39.69 23.74
C LYS A 166 28.36 38.34 24.44
N TRP A 167 29.31 38.23 25.37
CA TRP A 167 29.50 37.03 26.17
C TRP A 167 28.36 36.78 27.14
N SER A 168 27.82 37.81 27.80
CA SER A 168 26.64 37.65 28.66
C SER A 168 25.44 37.17 27.86
N GLY A 169 25.19 37.75 26.67
CA GLY A 169 24.16 37.26 25.76
C GLY A 169 24.39 35.81 25.29
N GLN A 170 25.64 35.40 25.02
CA GLN A 170 25.98 34.03 24.65
C GLN A 170 25.77 33.04 25.81
N VAL A 171 26.07 33.45 27.05
CA VAL A 171 25.84 32.64 28.26
C VAL A 171 24.34 32.46 28.48
N GLU A 172 23.56 33.54 28.39
CA GLU A 172 22.10 33.48 28.49
C GLU A 172 21.48 32.61 27.40
N GLU A 173 21.94 32.72 26.15
CA GLU A 173 21.48 31.86 25.05
C GLU A 173 21.81 30.37 25.30
N LYS A 174 23.00 30.08 25.82
CA LYS A 174 23.41 28.72 26.17
C LYS A 174 22.56 28.16 27.32
N GLU A 175 22.28 28.96 28.34
CA GLU A 175 21.42 28.56 29.46
C GLU A 175 19.99 28.29 28.99
N GLN A 176 19.42 29.15 28.13
CA GLN A 176 18.11 28.94 27.53
C GLN A 176 18.05 27.65 26.69
N LYS A 177 19.09 27.36 25.90
CA LYS A 177 19.18 26.11 25.13
C LYS A 177 19.24 24.89 26.05
N LEU A 178 20.04 24.93 27.11
CA LEU A 178 20.12 23.84 28.08
C LEU A 178 18.78 23.60 28.78
N ASP A 179 18.06 24.66 29.15
CA ASP A 179 16.72 24.55 29.75
C ASP A 179 15.69 23.97 28.76
N GLN A 180 15.78 24.34 27.47
CA GLN A 180 14.96 23.74 26.42
C GLN A 180 15.27 22.25 26.25
N GLU A 181 16.55 21.88 26.14
CA GLU A 181 16.99 20.49 26.05
C GLU A 181 16.54 19.67 27.28
N ARG A 182 16.61 20.25 28.48
CA ARG A 182 16.11 19.60 29.71
C ARG A 182 14.61 19.35 29.63
N ARG A 183 13.82 20.35 29.22
CA ARG A 183 12.36 20.20 29.06
C ARG A 183 12.01 19.19 27.98
N GLU A 184 12.78 19.14 26.89
CA GLU A 184 12.60 18.15 25.82
C GLU A 184 12.94 16.75 26.30
N LYS A 185 14.05 16.57 27.04
CA LYS A 185 14.40 15.30 27.69
C LYS A 185 13.31 14.84 28.66
N GLU A 186 12.82 15.72 29.53
CA GLU A 186 11.73 15.39 30.46
C GLU A 186 10.44 14.99 29.73
N LYS A 187 10.11 15.65 28.60
CA LYS A 187 8.96 15.26 27.77
C LYS A 187 9.17 13.90 27.12
N PHE A 188 10.37 13.65 26.58
CA PHE A 188 10.72 12.38 25.96
C PHE A 188 10.70 11.24 26.98
N GLU A 189 11.27 11.46 28.17
CA GLU A 189 11.23 10.50 29.29
C GLU A 189 9.80 10.17 29.68
N LYS A 190 8.92 11.18 29.82
CA LYS A 190 7.49 10.96 30.09
C LYS A 190 6.81 10.14 28.99
N GLN A 191 7.07 10.44 27.72
CA GLN A 191 6.51 9.68 26.59
C GLN A 191 6.98 8.22 26.62
N MET A 192 8.26 7.98 26.88
CA MET A 192 8.81 6.63 27.01
C MET A 192 8.21 5.88 28.21
N GLU A 193 7.99 6.57 29.34
CA GLU A 193 7.32 5.98 30.49
C GLU A 193 5.85 5.65 30.20
N GLU A 194 5.14 6.55 29.52
CA GLU A 194 3.76 6.32 29.06
C GLU A 194 3.68 5.12 28.12
N GLU A 195 4.56 5.03 27.12
CA GLU A 195 4.65 3.88 26.20
C GLU A 195 4.98 2.58 26.96
N ARG A 196 5.89 2.62 27.94
CA ARG A 196 6.20 1.46 28.78
C ARG A 196 4.99 1.02 29.60
N LEU A 197 4.27 1.97 30.20
CA LEU A 197 3.06 1.69 30.99
C LEU A 197 1.94 1.16 30.10
N GLN A 198 1.77 1.69 28.89
CA GLN A 198 0.81 1.18 27.90
C GLN A 198 1.17 -0.25 27.46
N ALA A 199 2.44 -0.53 27.16
CA ALA A 199 2.90 -1.87 26.83
C ALA A 199 2.62 -2.86 27.96
N LEU A 200 2.95 -2.50 29.20
CA LEU A 200 2.64 -3.32 30.39
C LEU A 200 1.12 -3.50 30.59
N ALA A 201 0.31 -2.47 30.36
CA ALA A 201 -1.14 -2.58 30.45
C ALA A 201 -1.71 -3.50 29.36
N SER A 202 -1.21 -3.42 28.12
CA SER A 202 -1.58 -4.31 27.03
C SER A 202 -1.14 -5.75 27.29
N GLU A 203 0.02 -5.98 27.88
CA GLU A 203 0.45 -7.32 28.32
C GLU A 203 -0.48 -7.89 29.39
N ARG A 204 -0.82 -7.09 30.42
CA ARG A 204 -1.78 -7.50 31.46
C ARG A 204 -3.16 -7.83 30.88
N GLN A 205 -3.66 -7.02 29.93
CA GLN A 205 -4.93 -7.30 29.26
C GLN A 205 -4.88 -8.63 28.50
N LYS A 206 -3.80 -8.91 27.77
CA LYS A 206 -3.61 -10.20 27.09
C LYS A 206 -3.52 -11.37 28.08
N GLU A 207 -2.89 -11.17 29.24
CA GLU A 207 -2.85 -12.18 30.30
C GLU A 207 -4.25 -12.43 30.91
N GLU A 208 -5.01 -11.38 31.16
CA GLU A 208 -6.40 -11.49 31.63
C GLU A 208 -7.30 -12.16 30.59
N GLU A 209 -7.15 -11.85 29.30
CA GLU A 209 -7.88 -12.48 28.21
C GLU A 209 -7.55 -13.98 28.13
N LYS A 210 -6.27 -14.35 28.20
CA LYS A 210 -5.82 -15.74 28.27
C LYS A 210 -6.40 -16.46 29.48
N LEU A 211 -6.40 -15.84 30.66
CA LEU A 211 -6.98 -16.44 31.86
C LEU A 211 -8.50 -16.66 31.69
N ARG A 212 -9.21 -15.71 31.07
CA ARG A 212 -10.64 -15.87 30.76
C ARG A 212 -10.86 -16.99 29.74
N GLU A 213 -10.00 -17.12 28.75
CA GLU A 213 -10.03 -18.23 27.78
C GLU A 213 -9.77 -19.57 28.46
N GLU A 214 -8.78 -19.66 29.34
CA GLU A 214 -8.48 -20.86 30.13
C GLU A 214 -9.66 -21.26 31.02
N ILE A 215 -10.32 -20.29 31.67
CA ILE A 215 -11.54 -20.54 32.45
C ILE A 215 -12.65 -21.05 31.54
N ARG A 216 -12.91 -20.41 30.39
CA ARG A 216 -13.93 -20.87 29.43
C ARG A 216 -13.66 -22.28 28.93
N ILE A 217 -12.41 -22.58 28.57
CA ILE A 217 -12.01 -23.92 28.11
C ILE A 217 -12.20 -24.94 29.23
N LYS A 218 -11.82 -24.59 30.47
CA LYS A 218 -12.03 -25.45 31.63
C LYS A 218 -13.52 -25.72 31.87
N ASP A 219 -14.38 -24.72 31.77
CA ASP A 219 -15.82 -24.85 31.94
C ASP A 219 -16.40 -25.78 30.85
N ILE A 220 -16.01 -25.61 29.59
CA ILE A 220 -16.41 -26.50 28.47
C ILE A 220 -15.95 -27.94 28.73
N VAL A 221 -14.70 -28.14 29.17
CA VAL A 221 -14.19 -29.49 29.50
C VAL A 221 -14.94 -30.09 30.70
N GLN A 222 -15.32 -29.28 31.68
CA GLN A 222 -16.15 -29.73 32.79
C GLN A 222 -17.52 -30.18 32.31
N GLU A 223 -18.19 -29.40 31.46
CA GLU A 223 -19.47 -29.75 30.83
C GLU A 223 -19.37 -31.07 30.05
N GLN A 224 -18.34 -31.24 29.21
CA GLN A 224 -18.09 -32.49 28.48
C GLN A 224 -17.85 -33.68 29.43
N MET A 225 -17.13 -33.47 30.54
CA MET A 225 -16.96 -34.51 31.57
C MET A 225 -18.27 -34.85 32.29
N TYR A 226 -19.14 -33.87 32.54
CA TYR A 226 -20.45 -34.12 33.13
C TYR A 226 -21.34 -34.89 32.16
N GLU A 227 -21.38 -34.51 30.89
CA GLU A 227 -22.12 -35.24 29.85
C GLU A 227 -21.63 -36.70 29.76
N LEU A 228 -20.30 -36.92 29.74
CA LEU A 228 -19.75 -38.28 29.70
C LEU A 228 -20.14 -39.10 30.93
N LYS A 229 -20.18 -38.49 32.12
CA LYS A 229 -20.66 -39.15 33.35
C LYS A 229 -22.15 -39.47 33.30
N GLU A 230 -22.98 -38.58 32.77
CA GLU A 230 -24.41 -38.82 32.57
C GLU A 230 -24.63 -39.98 31.61
N ARG A 231 -23.90 -40.03 30.49
CA ARG A 231 -23.97 -41.16 29.55
C ARG A 231 -23.46 -42.47 30.15
N GLU A 232 -22.43 -42.44 30.99
CA GLU A 232 -22.02 -43.62 31.76
C GLU A 232 -23.08 -44.07 32.76
N HIS A 233 -23.83 -43.12 33.34
CA HIS A 233 -24.95 -43.45 34.22
C HIS A 233 -26.10 -44.09 33.42
N GLU A 234 -26.49 -43.51 32.29
CA GLU A 234 -27.48 -44.07 31.37
C GLU A 234 -27.10 -45.48 30.92
N ALA A 235 -25.85 -45.71 30.51
CA ALA A 235 -25.37 -47.04 30.14
C ALA A 235 -25.48 -48.05 31.29
N ARG A 236 -25.25 -47.62 32.55
CA ARG A 236 -25.48 -48.48 33.72
C ARG A 236 -26.97 -48.77 33.95
N MET A 237 -27.84 -47.81 33.68
CA MET A 237 -29.29 -47.99 33.81
C MET A 237 -29.82 -48.94 32.73
N LEU A 238 -29.45 -48.73 31.46
CA LEU A 238 -29.80 -49.63 30.35
C LEU A 238 -29.31 -51.06 30.61
N LYS A 239 -28.09 -51.23 31.14
CA LYS A 239 -27.58 -52.55 31.53
C LYS A 239 -28.40 -53.19 32.67
N ARG A 240 -28.82 -52.41 33.66
CA ARG A 240 -29.69 -52.92 34.75
C ARG A 240 -31.05 -53.34 34.21
N GLU A 241 -31.60 -52.60 33.26
CA GLU A 241 -32.84 -52.97 32.58
C GLU A 241 -32.68 -54.24 31.76
N GLN A 242 -31.58 -54.39 31.01
CA GLN A 242 -31.25 -55.64 30.32
C GLN A 242 -31.16 -56.83 31.28
N ASP A 243 -30.47 -56.67 32.41
CA ASP A 243 -30.37 -57.71 33.45
C ASP A 243 -31.74 -58.06 34.06
N GLN A 244 -32.65 -57.09 34.17
CA GLN A 244 -34.03 -57.32 34.63
C GLN A 244 -34.85 -58.07 33.59
N LEU A 245 -34.78 -57.66 32.31
CA LEU A 245 -35.48 -58.33 31.22
C LEU A 245 -35.01 -59.79 31.06
N LEU A 246 -33.72 -60.06 31.21
CA LEU A 246 -33.18 -61.43 31.20
C LEU A 246 -33.71 -62.27 32.36
N LYS A 247 -33.90 -61.69 33.55
CA LYS A 247 -34.54 -62.39 34.68
C LYS A 247 -36.00 -62.68 34.37
N GLU A 248 -36.75 -61.71 33.82
CA GLU A 248 -38.15 -61.91 33.41
C GLU A 248 -38.28 -63.01 32.34
N GLN A 249 -37.35 -63.08 31.38
CA GLN A 249 -37.30 -64.15 30.38
C GLN A 249 -37.06 -65.51 31.03
N TRP A 250 -36.06 -65.61 31.92
CA TRP A 250 -35.76 -66.86 32.62
C TRP A 250 -36.92 -67.33 33.52
N GLU A 251 -37.58 -66.40 34.22
CA GLU A 251 -38.79 -66.70 34.99
C GLU A 251 -39.92 -67.22 34.10
N LEU A 252 -40.11 -66.64 32.92
CA LEU A 252 -41.11 -67.08 31.96
C LEU A 252 -40.81 -68.49 31.42
N GLU A 253 -39.55 -68.77 31.07
CA GLU A 253 -39.09 -70.09 30.64
C GLU A 253 -39.32 -71.15 31.73
N ASN A 254 -38.98 -70.86 32.99
CA ASN A 254 -39.25 -71.76 34.11
C ASN A 254 -40.75 -72.04 34.26
N MET A 255 -41.61 -71.02 34.14
CA MET A 255 -43.06 -71.18 34.23
C MET A 255 -43.61 -72.05 33.09
N GLU A 256 -43.03 -71.96 31.89
CA GLU A 256 -43.34 -72.87 30.79
C GLU A 256 -42.87 -74.29 31.04
N GLU A 257 -41.67 -74.48 31.57
CA GLU A 257 -41.13 -75.80 31.91
C GLU A 257 -41.98 -76.48 33.00
N GLU A 258 -42.29 -75.77 34.08
CA GLU A 258 -43.19 -76.27 35.13
C GLU A 258 -44.56 -76.67 34.57
N ARG A 259 -45.09 -75.90 33.60
CA ARG A 259 -46.34 -76.24 32.92
C ARG A 259 -46.18 -77.54 32.14
N LYS A 260 -45.12 -77.69 31.33
CA LYS A 260 -44.83 -78.91 30.56
C LYS A 260 -44.73 -80.12 31.50
N GLU A 261 -44.03 -80.00 32.62
CA GLU A 261 -43.93 -81.05 33.63
C GLU A 261 -45.30 -81.43 34.22
N ARG A 262 -46.12 -80.45 34.61
CA ARG A 262 -47.48 -80.70 35.11
C ARG A 262 -48.35 -81.40 34.07
N GLU A 263 -48.22 -81.04 32.78
CA GLU A 263 -48.91 -81.72 31.69
C GLU A 263 -48.44 -83.18 31.53
N VAL A 264 -47.14 -83.45 31.63
CA VAL A 264 -46.60 -84.83 31.61
C VAL A 264 -47.11 -85.64 32.80
N GLN A 265 -47.06 -85.10 34.03
CA GLN A 265 -47.56 -85.79 35.21
C GLN A 265 -49.06 -86.11 35.11
N ARG A 266 -49.85 -85.20 34.53
CA ARG A 266 -51.28 -85.45 34.28
C ARG A 266 -51.51 -86.58 33.30
N LYS A 267 -50.81 -86.59 32.15
CA LYS A 267 -50.88 -87.67 31.16
C LYS A 267 -50.49 -89.02 31.77
N GLN A 268 -49.45 -89.06 32.61
CA GLN A 268 -49.05 -90.28 33.34
C GLN A 268 -50.18 -90.78 34.26
N ARG A 269 -50.86 -89.88 34.99
CA ARG A 269 -52.02 -90.26 35.84
C ARG A 269 -53.19 -90.77 35.02
N GLU A 270 -53.48 -90.18 33.87
CA GLU A 270 -54.54 -90.64 32.95
C GLU A 270 -54.25 -92.05 32.42
N VAL A 271 -53.02 -92.31 31.97
CA VAL A 271 -52.57 -93.64 31.56
C VAL A 271 -52.64 -94.63 32.72
N GLY A 272 -52.21 -94.24 33.93
CA GLY A 272 -52.31 -95.07 35.13
C GLY A 272 -53.76 -95.48 35.46
N LYS A 273 -54.72 -94.56 35.32
CA LYS A 273 -56.16 -94.88 35.50
C LYS A 273 -56.66 -95.85 34.44
N MET A 274 -56.25 -95.71 33.17
CA MET A 274 -56.61 -96.67 32.11
C MET A 274 -56.10 -98.08 32.42
N LEU A 275 -54.83 -98.20 32.84
CA LEU A 275 -54.22 -99.48 33.25
C LEU A 275 -54.98 -100.14 34.40
N LEU A 276 -55.36 -99.38 35.43
CA LEU A 276 -56.16 -99.90 36.56
C LEU A 276 -57.53 -100.40 36.13
N ARG A 277 -58.22 -99.68 35.23
CA ARG A 277 -59.50 -100.13 34.67
C ARG A 277 -59.31 -101.44 33.90
N GLN A 278 -58.29 -101.53 33.04
CA GLN A 278 -57.98 -102.75 32.29
C GLN A 278 -57.70 -103.93 33.24
N HIS A 279 -56.87 -103.73 34.27
CA HIS A 279 -56.56 -104.76 35.26
C HIS A 279 -57.81 -105.21 36.04
N LYS A 280 -58.68 -104.28 36.44
CA LYS A 280 -59.97 -104.60 37.09
C LYS A 280 -60.85 -105.46 36.17
N THR A 281 -60.99 -105.10 34.90
CA THR A 281 -61.76 -105.87 33.92
C THR A 281 -61.18 -107.28 33.74
N GLN A 282 -59.85 -107.41 33.68
CA GLN A 282 -59.18 -108.71 33.61
C GLN A 282 -59.43 -109.57 34.85
N MET A 283 -59.40 -108.97 36.06
CA MET A 283 -59.70 -109.69 37.30
C MET A 283 -61.15 -110.17 37.36
N MET A 284 -62.11 -109.34 36.93
CA MET A 284 -63.51 -109.74 36.84
C MET A 284 -63.73 -110.88 35.84
N ALA A 285 -63.01 -110.86 34.71
CA ALA A 285 -63.08 -111.96 33.74
C ALA A 285 -62.52 -113.27 34.32
N LYS A 286 -61.43 -113.21 35.10
CA LYS A 286 -60.88 -114.39 35.80
C LYS A 286 -61.81 -114.89 36.89
N SER A 287 -62.41 -114.01 37.69
CA SER A 287 -63.35 -114.43 38.74
C SER A 287 -64.61 -115.07 38.14
N ARG A 288 -65.11 -114.56 37.00
CA ARG A 288 -66.20 -115.20 36.25
C ARG A 288 -65.84 -116.61 35.81
N ARG A 289 -64.65 -116.82 35.23
CA ARG A 289 -64.17 -118.18 34.86
C ARG A 289 -64.08 -119.12 36.06
N ILE A 290 -63.57 -118.66 37.19
CA ILE A 290 -63.50 -119.48 38.42
C ILE A 290 -64.90 -119.80 38.95
N LEU A 291 -65.85 -118.86 38.88
CA LEU A 291 -67.24 -119.13 39.24
C LEU A 291 -67.87 -120.16 38.31
N GLU A 292 -67.63 -120.07 37.00
CA GLU A 292 -68.07 -121.06 36.02
C GLU A 292 -67.46 -122.45 36.29
N GLU A 293 -66.17 -122.53 36.65
CA GLU A 293 -65.50 -123.77 37.06
C GLU A 293 -66.10 -124.34 38.36
N LEU A 294 -66.32 -123.50 39.39
CA LEU A 294 -66.95 -123.93 40.65
C LEU A 294 -68.41 -124.35 40.49
N GLU A 295 -69.15 -123.74 39.55
CA GLU A 295 -70.50 -124.16 39.21
C GLU A 295 -70.50 -125.54 38.54
N GLN A 296 -69.52 -125.84 37.69
CA GLN A 296 -69.33 -127.17 37.11
C GLN A 296 -68.98 -128.19 38.21
N ASP A 297 -68.07 -127.86 39.14
CA ASP A 297 -67.75 -128.73 40.29
C ASP A 297 -68.97 -128.94 41.21
N ARG A 298 -69.79 -127.90 41.43
CA ARG A 298 -71.06 -128.00 42.17
C ARG A 298 -72.03 -128.96 41.49
N GLN A 299 -72.16 -128.90 40.16
CA GLN A 299 -73.00 -129.82 39.39
C GLN A 299 -72.52 -131.28 39.52
N ILE A 300 -71.20 -131.52 39.59
CA ILE A 300 -70.63 -132.85 39.83
C ILE A 300 -70.97 -133.35 41.24
N LEU A 301 -70.84 -132.50 42.26
CA LEU A 301 -71.20 -132.83 43.65
C LEU A 301 -72.71 -133.07 43.81
N GLU A 302 -73.56 -132.28 43.15
CA GLU A 302 -75.00 -132.51 43.11
C GLU A 302 -75.34 -133.85 42.46
N ALA A 303 -74.67 -134.22 41.36
CA ALA A 303 -74.85 -135.53 40.76
C ALA A 303 -74.42 -136.69 41.69
N MET A 304 -73.40 -136.50 42.53
CA MET A 304 -73.00 -137.50 43.54
C MET A 304 -73.98 -137.54 44.73
N ALA A 305 -74.47 -136.39 45.18
CA ALA A 305 -75.46 -136.31 46.26
C ALA A 305 -76.84 -136.88 45.84
N GLU A 306 -77.24 -136.67 44.58
CA GLU A 306 -78.43 -137.33 44.02
C GLU A 306 -78.28 -138.86 44.05
N GLN A 307 -77.08 -139.40 43.77
CA GLN A 307 -76.77 -140.82 43.89
C GLN A 307 -76.83 -141.31 45.35
N GLU A 308 -76.28 -140.56 46.31
CA GLU A 308 -76.37 -140.90 47.74
C GLU A 308 -77.82 -140.81 48.29
N GLN A 309 -78.63 -139.87 47.80
CA GLN A 309 -80.05 -139.76 48.15
C GLN A 309 -80.90 -140.90 47.56
N GLU A 310 -80.46 -141.56 46.49
CA GLU A 310 -81.11 -142.80 46.04
C GLU A 310 -80.91 -143.94 47.03
N ASP A 311 -79.80 -143.96 47.77
CA ASP A 311 -79.46 -144.99 48.75
C ASP A 311 -80.17 -144.82 50.11
N GLU A 312 -80.60 -143.60 50.49
CA GLU A 312 -81.25 -143.31 51.79
C GLU A 312 -82.77 -143.58 51.85
N LYS A 313 -83.41 -144.09 50.78
CA LYS A 313 -84.88 -144.21 50.61
C LYS A 313 -85.65 -145.19 51.55
N VAL A 314 -85.12 -145.62 52.69
CA VAL A 314 -85.77 -146.62 53.58
C VAL A 314 -86.20 -146.04 54.95
N GLN A 315 -87.24 -145.18 54.95
CA GLN A 315 -88.08 -144.71 56.08
C GLN A 315 -87.74 -143.31 56.65
N THR A 316 -88.62 -142.31 56.55
CA THR A 316 -89.75 -142.07 57.50
C THR A 316 -90.66 -140.93 57.01
N ALA A 317 -91.75 -141.29 56.34
CA ALA A 317 -92.62 -140.45 55.51
C ALA A 317 -93.53 -139.39 56.22
N ARG A 318 -93.22 -138.88 57.42
CA ARG A 318 -94.07 -137.84 58.06
C ARG A 318 -93.32 -136.65 58.70
N LYS A 319 -91.99 -136.72 58.85
CA LYS A 319 -91.16 -135.56 59.21
C LYS A 319 -90.52 -134.90 57.97
N GLU A 320 -90.49 -135.62 56.85
CA GLU A 320 -90.02 -135.15 55.56
C GLU A 320 -90.97 -134.16 54.89
N THR A 321 -92.29 -134.31 54.97
CA THR A 321 -93.22 -133.43 54.23
C THR A 321 -93.15 -131.97 54.71
N ALA A 322 -93.15 -131.72 56.02
CA ALA A 322 -93.03 -130.36 56.55
C ALA A 322 -91.62 -129.76 56.41
N ARG A 323 -90.57 -130.59 56.41
CA ARG A 323 -89.20 -130.15 56.12
C ARG A 323 -88.98 -129.92 54.62
N ALA A 324 -89.62 -130.71 53.77
CA ALA A 324 -89.58 -130.61 52.31
C ALA A 324 -90.38 -129.40 51.83
N ASP A 325 -91.56 -129.11 52.39
CA ASP A 325 -92.33 -127.92 52.03
C ASP A 325 -91.60 -126.62 52.45
N ALA A 326 -90.97 -126.62 53.62
CA ALA A 326 -90.14 -125.50 54.08
C ALA A 326 -88.81 -125.38 53.30
N ALA A 327 -88.17 -126.50 52.96
CA ALA A 327 -86.96 -126.52 52.13
C ALA A 327 -87.27 -126.12 50.67
N TRP A 328 -88.41 -126.53 50.13
CA TRP A 328 -88.88 -126.18 48.79
C TRP A 328 -89.22 -124.70 48.71
N MET A 329 -89.97 -124.14 49.68
CA MET A 329 -90.21 -122.69 49.72
C MET A 329 -88.90 -121.90 49.90
N LYS A 330 -87.95 -122.41 50.68
CA LYS A 330 -86.63 -121.78 50.84
C LYS A 330 -85.83 -121.81 49.53
N GLN A 331 -85.79 -122.93 48.82
CA GLN A 331 -85.13 -123.04 47.51
C GLN A 331 -85.81 -122.17 46.46
N VAL A 332 -87.13 -122.15 46.40
CA VAL A 332 -87.89 -121.28 45.47
C VAL A 332 -87.63 -119.80 45.75
N ILE A 333 -87.58 -119.39 47.02
CA ILE A 333 -87.23 -118.01 47.40
C ILE A 333 -85.75 -117.73 47.09
N GLU A 334 -84.83 -118.66 47.35
CA GLU A 334 -83.42 -118.50 47.01
C GLU A 334 -83.20 -118.38 45.49
N ASP A 335 -83.93 -119.15 44.68
CA ASP A 335 -83.85 -119.08 43.22
C ASP A 335 -84.52 -117.82 42.67
N GLN A 336 -85.60 -117.34 43.28
CA GLN A 336 -86.18 -116.02 42.98
C GLN A 336 -85.22 -114.88 43.36
N ILE A 337 -84.53 -114.98 44.50
CA ILE A 337 -83.51 -114.01 44.90
C ILE A 337 -82.31 -114.06 43.95
N LYS A 338 -81.90 -115.23 43.44
CA LYS A 338 -80.83 -115.34 42.42
C LYS A 338 -81.25 -114.71 41.09
N LEU A 339 -82.50 -114.92 40.66
CA LEU A 339 -83.05 -114.33 39.44
C LEU A 339 -83.22 -112.81 39.57
N GLU A 340 -83.74 -112.31 40.69
CA GLU A 340 -83.81 -110.88 40.95
C GLU A 340 -82.42 -110.27 41.05
N LYS A 341 -81.43 -110.93 41.67
CA LYS A 341 -80.02 -110.49 41.64
C LYS A 341 -79.42 -110.47 40.23
N ALA A 342 -79.78 -111.42 39.36
CA ALA A 342 -79.35 -111.44 37.98
C ALA A 342 -79.99 -110.30 37.18
N ARG A 343 -81.29 -110.05 37.38
CA ARG A 343 -82.02 -108.91 36.79
C ARG A 343 -81.52 -107.57 37.31
N GLU A 344 -81.27 -107.45 38.60
CA GLU A 344 -80.64 -106.27 39.22
C GLU A 344 -79.24 -106.05 38.64
N ALA A 345 -78.45 -107.11 38.42
CA ALA A 345 -77.15 -107.00 37.76
C ALA A 345 -77.25 -106.57 36.28
N GLU A 346 -78.25 -107.05 35.54
CA GLU A 346 -78.53 -106.60 34.17
C GLU A 346 -78.99 -105.13 34.13
N LEU A 347 -79.86 -104.73 35.06
CA LEU A 347 -80.29 -103.35 35.22
C LEU A 347 -79.13 -102.43 35.62
N ASP A 348 -78.27 -102.87 36.56
CA ASP A 348 -77.04 -102.17 36.95
C ASP A 348 -76.07 -102.03 35.78
N MET A 349 -75.97 -103.04 34.90
CA MET A 349 -75.17 -102.97 33.67
C MET A 349 -75.71 -101.92 32.69
N LEU A 350 -77.03 -101.86 32.48
CA LEU A 350 -77.65 -100.84 31.62
C LEU A 350 -77.43 -99.43 32.16
N TYR A 351 -77.57 -99.23 33.48
CA TYR A 351 -77.27 -97.93 34.11
C TYR A 351 -75.78 -97.57 34.00
N GLN A 352 -74.87 -98.55 34.05
CA GLN A 352 -73.44 -98.33 33.81
C GLN A 352 -73.15 -97.90 32.36
N GLU A 353 -73.83 -98.48 31.38
CA GLU A 353 -73.66 -98.13 29.97
C GLU A 353 -74.19 -96.73 29.63
N GLU A 354 -75.37 -96.36 30.13
CA GLU A 354 -75.91 -95.00 29.98
C GLU A 354 -75.03 -93.97 30.70
N ALA A 355 -74.57 -94.30 31.92
CA ALA A 355 -73.61 -93.47 32.64
C ALA A 355 -72.29 -93.32 31.88
N ALA A 356 -71.79 -94.38 31.23
CA ALA A 356 -70.59 -94.34 30.40
C ALA A 356 -70.76 -93.45 29.15
N ARG A 357 -71.90 -93.52 28.47
CA ARG A 357 -72.19 -92.62 27.31
C ARG A 357 -72.25 -91.16 27.74
N MET A 358 -72.93 -90.86 28.86
CA MET A 358 -72.99 -89.51 29.40
C MET A 358 -71.63 -89.02 29.92
N TRP A 359 -70.81 -89.92 30.46
CA TRP A 359 -69.42 -89.64 30.82
C TRP A 359 -68.58 -89.27 29.60
N HIS A 360 -68.63 -90.06 28.53
CA HIS A 360 -67.87 -89.78 27.30
C HIS A 360 -68.25 -88.45 26.65
N LYS A 361 -69.54 -88.06 26.65
CA LYS A 361 -69.96 -86.74 26.16
C LYS A 361 -69.33 -85.60 26.97
N ARG A 362 -69.40 -85.68 28.31
CA ARG A 362 -68.80 -84.68 29.22
C ARG A 362 -67.27 -84.66 29.11
N GLU A 363 -66.64 -85.81 28.95
CA GLU A 363 -65.19 -85.93 28.77
C GLU A 363 -64.76 -85.24 27.47
N ALA A 364 -65.51 -85.40 26.37
CA ALA A 364 -65.25 -84.68 25.12
C ALA A 364 -65.46 -83.17 25.22
N GLU A 365 -66.46 -82.70 25.98
CA GLU A 365 -66.65 -81.27 26.27
C GLU A 365 -65.49 -80.71 27.09
N TRP A 366 -65.08 -81.42 28.15
CA TRP A 366 -63.93 -81.04 28.96
C TRP A 366 -62.62 -81.04 28.17
N GLU A 367 -62.40 -81.98 27.26
CA GLU A 367 -61.25 -81.98 26.34
C GLU A 367 -61.24 -80.73 25.45
N LYS A 368 -62.40 -80.35 24.87
CA LYS A 368 -62.52 -79.14 24.06
C LYS A 368 -62.22 -77.87 24.87
N GLU A 369 -62.79 -77.75 26.06
CA GLU A 369 -62.49 -76.62 26.95
C GLU A 369 -61.02 -76.59 27.36
N ARG A 370 -60.44 -77.76 27.65
CA ARG A 370 -59.03 -77.89 28.02
C ARG A 370 -58.11 -77.48 26.87
N ALA A 371 -58.40 -77.91 25.65
CA ALA A 371 -57.69 -77.51 24.45
C ALA A 371 -57.81 -76.00 24.18
N ALA A 372 -59.00 -75.41 24.38
CA ALA A 372 -59.20 -73.97 24.26
C ALA A 372 -58.39 -73.18 25.31
N ARG A 373 -58.42 -73.61 26.57
CA ARG A 373 -57.61 -73.01 27.65
C ARG A 373 -56.11 -73.15 27.38
N ALA A 374 -55.68 -74.30 26.87
CA ALA A 374 -54.27 -74.56 26.54
C ALA A 374 -53.77 -73.66 25.39
N ARG A 375 -54.60 -73.43 24.37
CA ARG A 375 -54.32 -72.50 23.26
C ARG A 375 -54.22 -71.07 23.76
N LEU A 376 -55.21 -70.59 24.50
CA LEU A 376 -55.20 -69.23 25.05
C LEU A 376 -54.00 -69.00 25.98
N MET A 377 -53.64 -69.99 26.79
CA MET A 377 -52.44 -69.88 27.63
C MET A 377 -51.15 -69.85 26.81
N HIS A 378 -51.08 -70.56 25.69
CA HIS A 378 -49.93 -70.49 24.78
C HIS A 378 -49.83 -69.10 24.13
N GLU A 379 -50.94 -68.56 23.63
CA GLU A 379 -51.00 -67.21 23.07
C GLU A 379 -50.53 -66.15 24.08
N VAL A 380 -50.96 -66.25 25.35
CA VAL A 380 -50.53 -65.34 26.42
C VAL A 380 -49.01 -65.43 26.68
N MET A 381 -48.44 -66.63 26.68
CA MET A 381 -46.98 -66.78 26.86
C MET A 381 -46.22 -66.24 25.66
N ASP A 382 -46.64 -66.57 24.44
CA ASP A 382 -46.01 -66.09 23.20
C ASP A 382 -46.07 -64.57 23.09
N ASP A 383 -47.20 -63.95 23.44
CA ASP A 383 -47.34 -62.49 23.43
C ASP A 383 -46.44 -61.85 24.50
N ARG A 384 -46.32 -62.44 25.68
CA ARG A 384 -45.42 -61.95 26.73
C ARG A 384 -43.95 -62.11 26.32
N GLN A 385 -43.60 -63.21 25.66
CA GLN A 385 -42.26 -63.44 25.12
C GLN A 385 -41.92 -62.40 24.05
N ARG A 386 -42.83 -62.13 23.09
CA ARG A 386 -42.67 -61.06 22.10
C ARG A 386 -42.51 -59.70 22.73
N GLN A 387 -43.29 -59.37 23.77
CA GLN A 387 -43.12 -58.10 24.51
C GLN A 387 -41.75 -57.98 25.18
N LEU A 388 -41.20 -59.07 25.72
CA LEU A 388 -39.86 -59.08 26.30
C LEU A 388 -38.78 -58.92 25.23
N GLU A 389 -38.93 -59.61 24.10
CA GLU A 389 -38.03 -59.48 22.93
C GLU A 389 -38.03 -58.05 22.38
N ASP A 390 -39.20 -57.43 22.20
CA ASP A 390 -39.33 -56.04 21.74
C ASP A 390 -38.64 -55.06 22.71
N ARG A 391 -38.82 -55.25 24.03
CA ARG A 391 -38.14 -54.43 25.05
C ARG A 391 -36.63 -54.63 25.07
N MET A 392 -36.17 -55.87 24.86
CA MET A 392 -34.75 -56.19 24.77
C MET A 392 -34.12 -55.54 23.53
N GLU A 393 -34.81 -55.55 22.39
CA GLU A 393 -34.31 -54.91 21.17
C GLU A 393 -34.31 -53.38 21.29
N GLN A 394 -35.34 -52.78 21.91
CA GLN A 394 -35.34 -51.35 22.23
C GLN A 394 -34.15 -50.98 23.13
N ASN A 395 -33.95 -51.72 24.22
CA ASN A 395 -32.82 -51.48 25.13
C ASN A 395 -31.47 -51.63 24.40
N ARG A 396 -31.36 -52.58 23.47
CA ARG A 396 -30.17 -52.75 22.63
C ARG A 396 -29.95 -51.54 21.71
N ILE A 397 -30.98 -51.05 21.05
CA ILE A 397 -30.90 -49.84 20.20
C ILE A 397 -30.44 -48.65 21.05
N ASP A 398 -31.05 -48.45 22.22
CA ASP A 398 -30.70 -47.36 23.14
C ASP A 398 -29.24 -47.47 23.62
N GLN A 399 -28.76 -48.70 23.89
CA GLN A 399 -27.36 -48.94 24.22
C GLN A 399 -26.43 -48.58 23.06
N GLU A 400 -26.77 -48.99 21.83
CA GLU A 400 -25.99 -48.67 20.63
C GLU A 400 -25.96 -47.15 20.34
N GLU A 401 -27.06 -46.45 20.55
CA GLU A 401 -27.14 -44.99 20.41
C GLU A 401 -26.31 -44.26 21.48
N SER A 402 -26.43 -44.68 22.75
CA SER A 402 -25.63 -44.14 23.85
C SER A 402 -24.13 -44.35 23.60
N LEU A 403 -23.73 -45.52 23.09
CA LEU A 403 -22.35 -45.80 22.71
C LEU A 403 -21.87 -44.90 21.56
N LYS A 404 -22.65 -44.75 20.48
CA LYS A 404 -22.30 -43.88 19.36
C LYS A 404 -22.10 -42.43 19.82
N GLN A 405 -22.99 -41.91 20.64
CA GLN A 405 -22.88 -40.55 21.16
C GLN A 405 -21.67 -40.37 22.08
N ARG A 406 -21.39 -41.35 22.95
CA ARG A 406 -20.18 -41.35 23.80
C ARG A 406 -18.90 -41.37 22.96
N GLU A 407 -18.87 -42.19 21.91
CA GLU A 407 -17.73 -42.22 20.99
C GLU A 407 -17.53 -40.89 20.27
N LEU A 408 -18.60 -40.24 19.82
CA LEU A 408 -18.52 -38.92 19.19
C LEU A 408 -17.94 -37.88 20.17
N LEU A 409 -18.43 -37.85 21.41
CA LEU A 409 -17.95 -36.94 22.44
C LEU A 409 -16.45 -37.17 22.73
N ILE A 410 -16.02 -38.44 22.85
CA ILE A 410 -14.60 -38.77 23.05
C ILE A 410 -13.76 -38.33 21.85
N ARG A 411 -14.21 -38.57 20.62
CA ARG A 411 -13.48 -38.14 19.40
C ARG A 411 -13.36 -36.61 19.33
N GLU A 412 -14.41 -35.87 19.67
CA GLU A 412 -14.37 -34.40 19.73
C GLU A 412 -13.36 -33.91 20.77
N MET A 413 -13.35 -34.52 21.97
CA MET A 413 -12.37 -34.23 23.01
C MET A 413 -10.93 -34.56 22.55
N GLU A 414 -10.72 -35.70 21.89
CA GLU A 414 -9.42 -36.10 21.35
C GLU A 414 -8.92 -35.14 20.27
N ILE A 415 -9.78 -34.73 19.34
CA ILE A 415 -9.44 -33.74 18.31
C ILE A 415 -9.06 -32.41 18.96
N ALA A 416 -9.86 -31.92 19.92
CA ALA A 416 -9.54 -30.70 20.66
C ALA A 416 -8.20 -30.80 21.42
N GLN A 417 -7.93 -31.94 22.06
CA GLN A 417 -6.65 -32.20 22.72
C GLN A 417 -5.48 -32.22 21.73
N GLN A 418 -5.64 -32.83 20.55
CA GLN A 418 -4.62 -32.84 19.51
C GLN A 418 -4.36 -31.44 18.94
N MET A 419 -5.40 -30.64 18.71
CA MET A 419 -5.26 -29.27 18.22
C MET A 419 -4.54 -28.39 19.25
N THR A 420 -4.95 -28.45 20.52
CA THR A 420 -4.28 -27.72 21.60
C THR A 420 -2.84 -28.19 21.82
N HIS A 421 -2.54 -29.49 21.63
CA HIS A 421 -1.17 -29.99 21.68
C HIS A 421 -0.32 -29.42 20.54
N ARG A 422 -0.82 -29.45 19.30
CA ARG A 422 -0.13 -28.89 18.12
C ARG A 422 0.13 -27.40 18.27
N GLU A 423 -0.86 -26.63 18.72
CA GLU A 423 -0.70 -25.19 18.98
C GLU A 423 0.39 -24.94 20.03
N LYS A 424 0.42 -25.73 21.11
CA LYS A 424 1.50 -25.64 22.11
C LYS A 424 2.87 -25.93 21.49
N GLU A 425 3.00 -27.03 20.75
CA GLU A 425 4.25 -27.39 20.06
C GLU A 425 4.70 -26.29 19.08
N GLU A 426 3.79 -25.72 18.30
CA GLU A 426 4.08 -24.61 17.39
C GLU A 426 4.55 -23.36 18.15
N THR A 427 3.89 -23.00 19.26
CA THR A 427 4.32 -21.85 20.08
C THR A 427 5.67 -22.10 20.75
N GLU A 428 5.96 -23.32 21.16
CA GLU A 428 7.27 -23.70 21.71
C GLU A 428 8.36 -23.65 20.64
N ALA A 429 8.10 -24.22 19.46
CA ALA A 429 9.02 -24.14 18.32
C ALA A 429 9.31 -22.69 17.90
N GLN A 430 8.28 -21.82 17.90
CA GLN A 430 8.47 -20.39 17.64
C GLN A 430 9.32 -19.70 18.72
N LYS A 431 9.11 -20.03 20.01
CA LYS A 431 9.94 -19.52 21.11
C LYS A 431 11.39 -20.00 21.00
N GLU A 432 11.59 -21.26 20.63
CA GLU A 432 12.93 -21.82 20.41
C GLU A 432 13.64 -21.16 19.22
N ALA A 433 12.93 -20.99 18.10
CA ALA A 433 13.45 -20.29 16.92
C ALA A 433 13.83 -18.84 17.26
N LEU A 434 12.98 -18.11 17.99
CA LEU A 434 13.26 -16.76 18.45
C LEU A 434 14.46 -16.72 19.41
N LYS A 435 14.57 -17.70 20.32
CA LYS A 435 15.71 -17.83 21.23
C LYS A 435 17.02 -18.11 20.49
N LEU A 436 16.99 -18.94 19.45
CA LEU A 436 18.15 -19.21 18.59
C LEU A 436 18.54 -17.94 17.81
N ASN A 437 17.58 -17.26 17.18
CA ASN A 437 17.83 -16.02 16.46
C ASN A 437 18.43 -14.92 17.37
N LEU A 438 17.90 -14.75 18.59
CA LEU A 438 18.48 -13.84 19.59
C LEU A 438 19.90 -14.24 19.98
N LYS A 439 20.18 -15.54 20.17
CA LYS A 439 21.54 -16.02 20.44
C LYS A 439 22.48 -15.74 19.27
N GLU A 440 22.03 -15.92 18.03
CA GLU A 440 22.79 -15.58 16.81
C GLU A 440 23.08 -14.07 16.75
N GLN A 441 22.10 -13.21 17.02
CA GLN A 441 22.31 -11.77 17.07
C GLN A 441 23.30 -11.36 18.16
N VAL A 442 23.19 -11.94 19.36
CA VAL A 442 24.11 -11.66 20.47
C VAL A 442 25.53 -12.15 20.16
N THR A 443 25.67 -13.32 19.55
CA THR A 443 26.99 -13.83 19.14
C THR A 443 27.59 -13.01 18.01
N ALA A 444 26.82 -12.66 16.97
CA ALA A 444 27.25 -11.77 15.90
C ALA A 444 27.69 -10.39 16.43
N ARG A 445 26.95 -9.82 17.39
CA ARG A 445 27.33 -8.56 18.04
C ARG A 445 28.63 -8.69 18.84
N ARG A 446 28.80 -9.79 19.60
CA ARG A 446 30.05 -10.06 20.33
C ARG A 446 31.23 -10.21 19.38
N GLU A 447 31.07 -10.95 18.28
CA GLU A 447 32.12 -11.08 17.26
C GLU A 447 32.46 -9.73 16.62
N GLN A 448 31.46 -8.88 16.37
CA GLN A 448 31.67 -7.54 15.84
C GLN A 448 32.44 -6.65 16.83
N ASP A 449 32.08 -6.70 18.12
CA ASP A 449 32.77 -5.98 19.19
C ASP A 449 34.22 -6.47 19.36
N GLU A 450 34.45 -7.78 19.26
CA GLU A 450 35.80 -8.36 19.29
C GLU A 450 36.62 -7.95 18.07
N ARG A 451 36.04 -7.95 16.87
CA ARG A 451 36.70 -7.44 15.65
C ARG A 451 37.03 -5.96 15.77
N ALA A 452 36.13 -5.14 16.33
CA ALA A 452 36.39 -3.72 16.56
C ALA A 452 37.58 -3.53 17.51
N LYS A 453 37.58 -4.22 18.65
CA LYS A 453 38.71 -4.20 19.60
C LYS A 453 40.04 -4.64 18.95
N GLN A 454 39.99 -5.65 18.08
CA GLN A 454 41.19 -6.08 17.34
C GLN A 454 41.67 -5.00 16.36
N ARG A 455 40.77 -4.28 15.70
CA ARG A 455 41.13 -3.15 14.82
C ARG A 455 41.71 -1.99 15.60
N ASP A 456 41.08 -1.59 16.70
CA ASP A 456 41.58 -0.53 17.57
C ASP A 456 42.96 -0.89 18.13
N ALA A 457 43.19 -2.15 18.49
CA ALA A 457 44.50 -2.63 18.94
C ALA A 457 45.55 -2.63 17.82
N LEU A 458 45.18 -2.90 16.57
CA LEU A 458 46.08 -2.80 15.41
C LEU A 458 46.43 -1.35 15.11
N GLU A 459 45.43 -0.45 15.07
CA GLU A 459 45.64 1.00 14.89
C GLU A 459 46.54 1.55 15.99
N PHE A 460 46.29 1.20 17.26
CA PHE A 460 47.16 1.60 18.37
C PHE A 460 48.60 1.09 18.23
N ASN A 461 48.81 -0.13 17.73
CA ASN A 461 50.16 -0.65 17.47
C ASN A 461 50.82 0.04 16.27
N GLU A 462 50.06 0.44 15.25
CA GLU A 462 50.57 1.21 14.11
C GLU A 462 50.97 2.63 14.54
N ASP A 463 50.15 3.28 15.37
CA ASP A 463 50.46 4.58 15.97
C ASP A 463 51.73 4.49 16.82
N GLN A 464 51.87 3.46 17.66
CA GLN A 464 53.10 3.24 18.45
C GLN A 464 54.34 3.05 17.57
N LYS A 465 54.24 2.28 16.48
CA LYS A 465 55.35 2.14 15.53
C LYS A 465 55.66 3.45 14.82
N GLY A 466 54.64 4.23 14.47
CA GLY A 466 54.81 5.56 13.88
C GLY A 466 55.51 6.52 14.84
N ASP A 467 55.17 6.48 16.12
CA ASP A 467 55.84 7.25 17.19
C ASP A 467 57.30 6.80 17.38
N GLU A 468 57.58 5.49 17.39
CA GLU A 468 58.93 4.94 17.45
C GLU A 468 59.79 5.35 16.25
N GLU A 469 59.24 5.27 15.03
CA GLU A 469 59.89 5.73 13.80
C GLU A 469 60.16 7.23 13.82
N TYR A 470 59.23 8.03 14.35
CA TYR A 470 59.39 9.47 14.53
C TYR A 470 60.48 9.80 15.56
N ASP A 471 60.51 9.09 16.69
CA ASP A 471 61.54 9.24 17.71
C ASP A 471 62.93 8.85 17.19
N ASP A 472 63.05 7.78 16.42
CA ASP A 472 64.30 7.38 15.78
C ASP A 472 64.73 8.38 14.71
N PHE A 473 63.80 8.93 13.93
CA PHE A 473 64.09 10.06 13.03
C PHE A 473 64.58 11.28 13.81
N LEU A 474 63.96 11.61 14.94
CA LEU A 474 64.36 12.70 15.82
C LEU A 474 65.77 12.47 16.40
N ARG A 475 66.10 11.23 16.78
CA ARG A 475 67.46 10.84 17.23
C ARG A 475 68.49 11.02 16.12
N GLN A 476 68.20 10.53 14.91
CA GLN A 476 69.10 10.71 13.77
C GLN A 476 69.29 12.19 13.43
N GLU A 477 68.23 12.99 13.48
CA GLU A 477 68.31 14.42 13.17
C GLU A 477 68.98 15.22 14.30
N THR A 478 68.79 14.86 15.56
CA THR A 478 69.52 15.43 16.70
C THR A 478 71.00 15.06 16.68
N GLU A 479 71.37 13.84 16.27
CA GLU A 479 72.76 13.44 16.03
C GLU A 479 73.38 14.20 14.85
N ARG A 480 72.65 14.36 13.74
CA ARG A 480 73.07 15.21 12.61
C ARG A 480 73.27 16.66 13.02
N MET A 481 72.38 17.20 13.86
CA MET A 481 72.46 18.56 14.40
C MET A 481 73.63 18.70 15.39
N ARG A 482 73.91 17.69 16.22
CA ARG A 482 75.12 17.63 17.07
C ARG A 482 76.40 17.62 16.23
N LEU A 483 76.43 16.89 15.12
CA LEU A 483 77.59 16.81 14.22
C LEU A 483 77.79 18.08 13.37
N LYS A 484 76.71 18.74 12.94
CA LYS A 484 76.78 19.98 12.14
C LYS A 484 77.06 21.25 12.97
N GLY A 485 76.84 21.22 14.28
CA GLY A 485 76.95 22.40 15.13
C GLY A 485 75.90 23.48 14.80
N PHE A 486 75.75 24.47 15.66
CA PHE A 486 74.77 25.54 15.47
C PHE A 486 75.16 26.46 14.29
N THR A 487 74.44 26.36 13.18
CA THR A 487 74.51 27.35 12.08
C THR A 487 73.39 28.38 12.24
N PRO A 488 73.70 29.69 12.38
CA PRO A 488 72.69 30.73 12.39
C PRO A 488 71.93 30.74 11.05
N ARG A 489 70.60 30.82 11.09
CA ARG A 489 69.79 31.01 9.87
C ARG A 489 70.19 32.32 9.19
N GLN A 490 70.88 32.23 8.06
CA GLN A 490 71.13 33.38 7.20
C GLN A 490 69.82 33.76 6.49
N HIS A 491 69.18 34.81 6.98
CA HIS A 491 68.15 35.51 6.22
C HIS A 491 68.83 36.31 5.09
N GLY A 492 69.12 35.64 3.98
CA GLY A 492 69.64 36.27 2.78
C GLY A 492 68.63 37.27 2.22
N ARG A 493 69.00 38.55 2.21
CA ARG A 493 68.26 39.64 1.58
C ARG A 493 68.27 39.38 0.06
N LYS A 494 67.16 38.86 -0.49
CA LYS A 494 66.98 38.72 -1.94
C LYS A 494 67.05 40.12 -2.56
N GLN A 495 68.10 40.40 -3.33
CA GLN A 495 68.12 41.54 -4.24
C GLN A 495 67.12 41.25 -5.36
N ALA A 496 66.07 42.05 -5.44
CA ALA A 496 65.13 42.04 -6.55
C ALA A 496 65.77 42.81 -7.71
N TRP A 497 66.05 42.14 -8.84
CA TRP A 497 65.97 42.67 -10.21
C TRP A 497 65.98 41.51 -11.23
N SER A 498 64.79 41.09 -11.64
CA SER A 498 64.37 40.89 -13.06
C SER A 498 62.85 40.89 -13.10
#